data_AF-A0A536BS89-F1
#
_entry.id   AF-A0A536BS89-F1
#
_cell.length_a   1.000
_cell.length_b   1.000
_cell.length_c   1.000
_cell.angle_alpha   90.00
_cell.angle_beta   90.00
_cell.angle_gamma   90.00
#
_symmetry.space_group_name_H-M   'P 1'
#
loop_
_entity.id
_entity.type
_entity.pdbx_description
1 polymer ?
#
loop_
_entity_poly.entity_id
_entity_poly.type
_entity_poly.pdbx_seq_one_letter_code
_entity_poly.pdbx_strand_id
1 'polypeptide(L)' 'AMLTNFHLPKSTLLMLVSAFAGRDRILAAYATAIERRYRFYSFGDCMLITSPHPALPREPGRE' A
#
# COMPACT_ATOMS: atom_id res chain seq x y z
N ALA A 1 3.13 12.36 -0.41
CA ALA A 1 3.46 11.29 0.55
C ALA A 1 2.18 10.86 1.27
N MET A 2 2.12 9.62 1.78
CA MET A 2 0.99 9.05 2.51
C MET A 2 1.49 8.39 3.80
N LEU A 3 0.89 8.71 4.95
CA LEU A 3 1.08 8.00 6.21
C LEU A 3 -0.19 7.18 6.48
N THR A 4 -0.05 5.88 6.71
CA THR A 4 -1.19 4.99 6.91
C THR A 4 -0.81 3.76 7.72
N ASN A 5 -1.79 3.08 8.31
CA ASN A 5 -1.56 1.85 9.08
C ASN A 5 -1.30 0.65 8.16
N PHE A 6 -0.91 -0.49 8.74
CA PHE A 6 -1.02 -1.78 8.06
C PHE A 6 -2.46 -2.31 8.10
N HIS A 7 -3.08 -2.38 6.93
CA HIS A 7 -4.46 -2.82 6.73
C HIS A 7 -4.56 -4.32 6.49
N LEU A 8 -5.72 -4.92 6.80
CA LEU A 8 -5.93 -6.36 6.59
C LEU A 8 -5.96 -6.75 5.09
N PRO A 9 -5.61 -8.01 4.77
CA PRO A 9 -5.80 -8.55 3.43
C PRO A 9 -7.25 -8.37 2.94
N LYS A 10 -7.41 -8.07 1.65
CA LYS A 10 -8.72 -7.88 0.98
C LYS A 10 -9.55 -6.69 1.49
N SER A 11 -8.94 -5.71 2.17
CA SER A 11 -9.60 -4.45 2.52
C SER A 11 -9.57 -3.44 1.36
N THR A 12 -10.54 -2.54 1.32
CA THR A 12 -10.56 -1.41 0.37
C THR A 12 -9.39 -0.45 0.61
N LEU A 13 -8.94 -0.31 1.85
CA LEU A 13 -7.75 0.48 2.20
C LEU A 13 -6.46 -0.13 1.63
N LEU A 14 -6.33 -1.46 1.66
CA LEU A 14 -5.21 -2.13 0.99
C LEU A 14 -5.25 -1.91 -0.53
N MET A 15 -6.44 -1.87 -1.14
CA MET A 15 -6.60 -1.54 -2.56
C MET A 15 -6.15 -0.10 -2.84
N LEU A 16 -6.58 0.88 -2.03
CA LEU A 16 -6.18 2.28 -2.15
C LEU A 16 -4.67 2.45 -2.07
N VAL A 17 -4.04 1.84 -1.06
CA VAL A 17 -2.59 1.92 -0.85
C VAL A 17 -1.83 1.23 -1.99
N SER A 18 -2.36 0.12 -2.52
CA SER A 18 -1.79 -0.56 -3.69
C SER A 18 -1.90 0.27 -4.97
N ALA A 19 -3.01 0.98 -5.18
CA ALA A 19 -3.16 1.88 -6.32
C ALA A 19 -2.23 3.10 -6.21
N PHE A 20 -2.01 3.59 -4.99
CA PHE A 20 -1.12 4.73 -4.73
C PHE A 20 0.36 4.39 -4.89
N ALA A 21 0.82 3.24 -4.39
CA ALA A 21 2.26 2.92 -4.26
C ALA A 21 2.73 1.75 -5.14
N GLY A 22 1.81 1.08 -5.84
CA GLY A 22 2.06 -0.13 -6.61
C GLY A 22 1.88 -1.38 -5.77
N ARG A 23 1.15 -2.36 -6.31
CA ARG A 23 0.79 -3.59 -5.59
C ARG A 23 2.00 -4.38 -5.11
N ASP A 24 2.97 -4.64 -5.98
CA ASP A 24 4.11 -5.51 -5.64
C ASP A 24 4.99 -4.92 -4.54
N ARG A 25 5.18 -3.60 -4.55
CA ARG A 25 5.91 -2.89 -3.49
C ARG A 25 5.19 -2.99 -2.16
N ILE A 26 3.88 -2.83 -2.14
CA ILE A 26 3.07 -2.96 -0.92
C ILE A 26 3.11 -4.40 -0.40
N LEU A 27 2.98 -5.40 -1.27
CA LEU A 27 3.05 -6.80 -0.84
C LEU A 27 4.44 -7.17 -0.28
N ALA A 28 5.51 -6.68 -0.89
CA ALA A 28 6.87 -6.87 -0.36
C ALA A 28 7.08 -6.19 1.00
N ALA A 29 6.54 -4.98 1.18
CA ALA A 29 6.56 -4.29 2.47
C ALA A 29 5.79 -5.07 3.55
N TYR A 30 4.64 -5.64 3.20
CA TYR A 30 3.85 -6.49 4.10
C TYR A 30 4.60 -7.75 4.52
N ALA A 31 5.25 -8.44 3.56
CA ALA A 31 6.06 -9.62 3.86
C ALA A 31 7.18 -9.29 4.86
N THR A 32 7.87 -8.17 4.63
CA THR A 32 8.92 -7.66 5.53
C THR A 32 8.36 -7.31 6.92
N ALA A 33 7.19 -6.66 6.98
CA ALA A 33 6.54 -6.28 8.23
C ALA A 33 6.11 -7.51 9.05
N ILE A 34 5.63 -8.57 8.40
CA ILE A 34 5.30 -9.84 9.03
C ILE A 34 6.55 -10.52 9.60
N GLU A 35 7.62 -10.63 8.80
CA GLU A 35 8.89 -11.21 9.23
C GLU A 35 9.46 -10.48 10.47
N ARG A 36 9.36 -9.16 10.47
CA ARG A 36 9.81 -8.29 11.58
C ARG A 36 8.80 -8.14 12.71
N ARG A 37 7.66 -8.84 12.65
CA ARG A 37 6.60 -8.83 13.69
C ARG A 37 6.04 -7.44 14.01
N TYR A 38 5.82 -6.62 12.99
CA TYR A 38 5.10 -5.36 13.14
C TYR A 38 3.68 -5.64 13.62
N ARG A 39 3.12 -4.68 14.37
CA ARG A 39 1.74 -4.72 14.83
C ARG A 39 0.84 -4.17 13.73
N PHE A 40 -0.18 -4.94 13.35
CA PHE A 40 -1.15 -4.55 12.32
C PHE A 40 -2.38 -3.90 12.97
N TYR A 41 -3.31 -3.41 12.13
CA TYR A 41 -4.61 -2.85 12.52
C TYR A 41 -4.56 -1.41 13.07
N SER A 42 -5.68 -0.95 13.63
CA SER A 42 -5.93 0.47 13.95
C SER A 42 -4.94 1.11 14.92
N PHE A 43 -4.40 0.33 15.86
CA PHE A 43 -3.44 0.81 16.88
C PHE A 43 -2.05 0.19 16.73
N GLY A 44 -1.80 -0.40 15.57
CA GLY A 44 -0.52 -1.00 15.24
C GLY A 44 0.51 0.03 14.80
N ASP A 45 1.52 -0.47 14.11
CA ASP A 45 2.55 0.34 13.48
C ASP A 45 2.04 0.92 12.15
N CYS A 46 2.80 1.84 11.57
CA CYS A 46 2.43 2.57 10.36
C CYS A 46 3.47 2.43 9.25
N MET A 47 3.04 2.74 8.03
CA MET A 47 3.86 2.90 6.84
C MET A 47 3.89 4.36 6.42
N LEU A 48 5.09 4.87 6.14
CA LEU A 48 5.28 6.14 5.44
C LEU A 48 5.68 5.87 3.99
N ILE A 49 4.83 6.30 3.06
CA ILE A 49 5.05 6.17 1.62
C ILE A 49 5.42 7.54 1.07
N THR A 50 6.70 7.73 0.75
CA THR A 50 7.23 9.04 0.33
C THR A 50 6.99 9.32 -1.15
N SER A 51 6.96 8.28 -1.99
CA SER A 51 6.81 8.39 -3.44
C SER A 51 5.60 7.59 -3.93
N PRO A 52 4.66 8.21 -4.68
CA PRO A 52 3.62 7.47 -5.35
C PRO A 52 4.20 6.59 -6.47
N HIS A 53 3.47 5.55 -6.86
CA HIS A 53 3.75 4.84 -8.09
C HIS A 53 3.59 5.81 -9.27
N PRO A 54 4.49 5.78 -10.28
CA PRO A 54 4.25 6.53 -11.51
C PRO A 54 2.85 6.19 -12.02
N ALA A 55 2.06 7.19 -12.41
CA ALA A 55 0.66 7.01 -12.77
C ALA A 55 0.49 5.78 -13.66
N LEU A 56 -0.57 4.98 -13.41
CA LEU A 56 -0.92 3.90 -14.35
C LEU A 56 -0.92 4.49 -15.77
N PRO A 57 -0.41 3.74 -16.78
CA PRO A 57 -0.56 4.17 -18.15
C PRO A 57 -2.02 4.56 -18.36
N ARG A 58 -2.26 5.77 -18.88
CA ARG A 58 -3.61 6.11 -19.32
C ARG A 58 -3.93 5.12 -20.43
N GLU A 59 -4.97 4.33 -20.23
CA GLU A 59 -5.54 3.53 -21.31
C GLU A 59 -5.75 4.47 -22.51
N PRO A 60 -5.08 4.23 -23.66
CA PRO A 60 -5.30 5.05 -24.82
C PRO A 60 -6.70 4.72 -25.37
N GLY A 61 -7.66 5.64 -25.21
CA GLY A 61 -8.95 5.54 -25.91
C GLY A 61 -10.21 5.50 -25.04
N ARG A 62 -10.36 6.39 -24.06
CA ARG A 62 -11.70 6.84 -23.63
C ARG A 62 -11.80 8.35 -23.78
N GLU A 63 -12.28 8.76 -24.95
CA GLU A 63 -13.01 10.03 -25.15
C GLU A 63 -14.38 9.95 -24.45
#